data_AF-A0A6M1MRQ4-F1
#
_entry.id   AF-A0A6M1MRQ4-F1
#
_cell.length_a   1.000
_cell.length_b   1.000
_cell.length_c   1.000
_cell.angle_alpha   90.00
_cell.angle_beta   90.00
_cell.angle_gamma   90.00
#
_symmetry.space_group_name_H-M   'P 1'
#
loop_
_entity.id
_entity.type
_entity.pdbx_description
1 polymer ?
#
loop_
_entity_poly.entity_id
_entity_poly.type
_entity_poly.pdbx_seq_one_letter_code
_entity_poly.pdbx_strand_id
1 'polypeptide(L)'
;MRLAKLAAAASVALTLSLASSLPARADLVIQGRAAQALHCSAMLYMVSDELYRAGYLSRADLNWAQSAAVAMLAYVPGTDDQKVQAMGQRFQKLMRTRTLEGLMSEYNSTAKWCQKNFL
;
A
#
# COMPACT_ATOMS: atom_id res chain seq x y z
N MET A 1 -33.94 -66.37 6.06
CA MET A 1 -33.30 -65.67 4.92
C MET A 1 -34.36 -64.79 4.26
N ARG A 2 -34.25 -63.47 4.39
CA ARG A 2 -35.19 -62.49 3.81
C ARG A 2 -34.39 -61.47 2.99
N LEU A 3 -34.72 -61.37 1.71
CA LEU A 3 -34.32 -60.31 0.79
C LEU A 3 -35.54 -59.40 0.59
N ALA A 4 -35.46 -58.12 0.94
CA ALA A 4 -36.19 -57.02 0.27
C ALA A 4 -35.81 -55.65 0.85
N LYS A 5 -34.97 -54.95 0.09
CA LYS A 5 -35.10 -53.55 -0.38
C LYS A 5 -35.48 -52.41 0.60
N LEU A 6 -34.51 -51.47 0.70
CA LEU A 6 -34.59 -50.01 0.59
C LEU A 6 -35.55 -49.23 1.50
N ALA A 7 -34.98 -48.40 2.37
CA ALA A 7 -35.38 -47.00 2.52
C ALA A 7 -34.33 -46.15 3.26
N ALA A 8 -34.07 -44.97 2.71
CA ALA A 8 -33.63 -43.75 3.39
C ALA A 8 -32.22 -43.72 4.02
N ALA A 9 -31.23 -43.30 3.23
CA ALA A 9 -30.13 -42.47 3.73
C ALA A 9 -30.00 -41.26 2.80
N ALA A 10 -30.98 -40.35 2.90
CA ALA A 10 -30.86 -39.01 2.38
C ALA A 10 -30.13 -38.14 3.42
N SER A 11 -29.30 -37.22 2.90
CA SER A 11 -28.94 -35.95 3.56
C SER A 11 -27.82 -35.98 4.61
N VAL A 12 -26.56 -36.01 4.15
CA VAL A 12 -25.48 -35.24 4.79
C VAL A 12 -24.70 -34.49 3.71
N ALA A 13 -25.37 -33.56 3.07
CA ALA A 13 -24.73 -32.42 2.41
C ALA A 13 -25.35 -31.16 3.06
N LEU A 14 -24.57 -30.09 3.16
CA LEU A 14 -24.86 -28.79 3.78
C LEU A 14 -24.61 -28.71 5.30
N THR A 15 -23.40 -28.28 5.67
CA THR A 15 -23.16 -27.16 6.61
C THR A 15 -21.67 -26.71 6.56
N LEU A 16 -21.13 -26.70 5.34
CA LEU A 16 -19.89 -26.09 4.84
C LEU A 16 -19.77 -24.56 4.76
N SER A 17 -20.74 -23.79 5.24
CA SER A 17 -20.87 -22.38 4.84
C SER A 17 -21.08 -21.52 6.06
N LEU A 18 -20.15 -20.58 6.29
CA LEU A 18 -20.23 -19.36 7.13
C LEU A 18 -18.99 -19.06 7.99
N ALA A 19 -17.81 -19.57 7.63
CA ALA A 19 -16.60 -18.80 7.89
C ALA A 19 -16.51 -17.71 6.80
N SER A 20 -17.28 -16.64 6.97
CA SER A 20 -17.09 -15.37 6.28
C SER A 20 -15.71 -14.85 6.66
N SER A 21 -14.68 -15.36 5.97
CA SER A 21 -13.39 -14.71 5.88
C SER A 21 -13.66 -13.33 5.32
N LEU A 22 -13.60 -12.32 6.19
CA LEU A 22 -13.28 -10.95 5.78
C LEU A 22 -12.21 -11.08 4.69
N PRO A 23 -12.35 -10.40 3.53
CA PRO A 23 -11.28 -10.44 2.56
C PRO A 23 -10.04 -9.97 3.31
N ALA A 24 -9.07 -10.86 3.51
CA ALA A 24 -7.72 -10.46 3.86
C ALA A 24 -7.40 -9.40 2.81
N ARG A 25 -7.26 -8.13 3.24
CA ARG A 25 -7.13 -6.99 2.34
C ARG A 25 -6.02 -7.35 1.36
N ALA A 26 -6.40 -7.73 0.14
CA ALA A 26 -5.41 -8.14 -0.84
C ALA A 26 -4.53 -6.90 -1.04
N ASP A 27 -3.23 -7.04 -0.79
CA ASP A 27 -2.31 -5.94 -1.01
C ASP A 27 -2.49 -5.46 -2.45
N LEU A 28 -2.66 -4.13 -2.62
CA LEU A 28 -2.84 -3.58 -3.95
C LEU A 28 -1.52 -3.76 -4.69
N VAL A 29 -1.49 -4.72 -5.62
CA VAL A 29 -0.28 -5.04 -6.39
C VAL A 29 -0.12 -4.01 -7.50
N ILE A 30 0.63 -2.95 -7.22
CA ILE A 30 1.02 -1.92 -8.19
C ILE A 30 2.44 -2.23 -8.68
N GLN A 31 2.65 -2.21 -10.00
CA GLN A 31 3.90 -2.63 -10.64
C GLN A 31 4.47 -1.57 -11.60
N GLY A 32 5.72 -1.76 -12.00
CA GLY A 32 6.38 -0.94 -13.02
C GLY A 32 6.46 0.54 -12.65
N ARG A 33 6.19 1.41 -13.64
CA ARG A 33 6.28 2.87 -13.48
C ARG A 33 5.29 3.41 -12.44
N ALA A 34 4.12 2.80 -12.31
CA ALA A 34 3.15 3.16 -11.28
C ALA A 34 3.66 2.84 -9.86
N ALA A 35 4.42 1.75 -9.69
CA ALA A 35 5.01 1.40 -8.40
C ALA A 35 6.13 2.37 -8.00
N GLN A 36 6.90 2.84 -8.98
CA GLN A 36 7.91 3.88 -8.79
C GLN A 36 7.25 5.20 -8.38
N ALA A 37 6.21 5.62 -9.07
CA ALA A 37 5.44 6.82 -8.72
C ALA A 37 4.80 6.71 -7.32
N LEU A 38 4.26 5.54 -6.97
CA LEU A 38 3.72 5.28 -5.64
C LEU A 38 4.80 5.40 -4.56
N HIS A 39 5.99 4.83 -4.81
CA HIS A 39 7.09 4.95 -3.88
C HIS A 39 7.56 6.40 -3.72
N CYS A 40 7.69 7.14 -4.82
CA CYS A 40 8.00 8.56 -4.80
C CYS A 40 6.97 9.36 -4.00
N SER A 41 5.68 9.11 -4.23
CA SER A 41 4.58 9.77 -3.50
C SER A 41 4.65 9.47 -2.01
N ALA A 42 4.90 8.22 -1.62
CA ALA A 42 5.05 7.85 -0.21
C ALA A 42 6.27 8.53 0.45
N MET A 43 7.41 8.60 -0.25
CA MET A 43 8.62 9.28 0.26
C MET A 43 8.39 10.78 0.41
N LEU A 44 7.81 11.42 -0.61
CA LEU A 44 7.65 12.86 -0.66
C LEU A 44 6.46 13.37 0.17
N TYR A 45 5.49 12.53 0.52
CA TYR A 45 4.35 12.94 1.34
C TYR A 45 4.47 12.51 2.80
N MET A 46 4.57 11.19 3.06
CA MET A 46 4.51 10.65 4.41
C MET A 46 5.89 10.66 5.07
N VAL A 47 6.94 10.22 4.37
CA VAL A 47 8.30 10.24 4.94
C VAL A 47 8.80 11.67 5.14
N SER A 48 8.49 12.59 4.23
CA SER A 48 8.82 14.02 4.43
C SER A 48 8.15 14.61 5.68
N ASP A 49 6.92 14.22 6.00
CA ASP A 49 6.23 14.67 7.23
C ASP A 49 6.97 14.16 8.48
N GLU A 50 7.38 12.89 8.51
CA GLU A 50 8.17 12.34 9.61
C GLU A 50 9.54 13.03 9.74
N LEU A 51 10.23 13.26 8.62
CA LEU A 51 11.52 13.95 8.61
C LEU A 51 11.38 15.42 9.05
N TYR A 52 10.30 16.09 8.67
CA TYR A 52 10.00 17.45 9.15
C TYR A 52 9.74 17.47 10.65
N ARG A 53 8.90 16.56 11.17
CA ARG A 53 8.63 16.45 12.61
C ARG A 53 9.89 16.13 13.43
N ALA A 54 10.81 15.37 12.85
CA ALA A 54 12.10 15.06 13.45
C ALA A 54 13.16 16.17 13.26
N GLY A 55 12.84 17.28 12.58
CA GLY A 55 13.72 18.44 12.42
C GLY A 55 14.74 18.33 11.27
N TYR A 56 14.60 17.33 10.39
CA TYR A 56 15.51 17.12 9.25
C TYR A 56 15.11 17.87 7.97
N LEU A 57 13.88 18.33 7.87
CA LEU A 57 13.40 19.11 6.72
C LEU A 57 12.91 20.48 7.17
N SER A 58 13.07 21.48 6.29
CA SER A 58 12.41 22.76 6.48
C SER A 58 10.93 22.68 6.10
N ARG A 59 10.14 23.66 6.54
CA ARG A 59 8.72 23.75 6.12
C ARG A 59 8.58 23.97 4.60
N ALA A 60 9.53 24.68 3.98
CA ALA A 60 9.53 24.89 2.54
C ALA A 60 9.76 23.58 1.78
N ASP A 61 10.72 22.77 2.24
CA ASP A 61 11.01 21.47 1.63
C ASP A 61 9.82 20.51 1.79
N LEU A 62 9.17 20.50 2.95
CA LEU A 62 7.95 19.72 3.18
C LEU A 62 6.83 20.13 2.21
N ASN A 63 6.55 21.44 2.08
CA ASN A 63 5.49 21.95 1.22
C ASN A 63 5.75 21.57 -0.26
N TRP A 64 7.00 21.70 -0.71
CA TRP A 64 7.40 21.25 -2.05
C TRP A 64 7.18 19.75 -2.22
N ALA A 65 7.65 18.95 -1.26
CA ALA A 65 7.57 17.49 -1.33
C ALA A 65 6.12 17.00 -1.38
N GLN A 66 5.24 17.55 -0.54
CA GLN A 66 3.82 17.19 -0.53
C GLN A 66 3.13 17.57 -1.84
N SER A 67 3.45 18.72 -2.41
CA SER A 67 2.92 19.14 -3.72
C SER A 67 3.40 18.21 -4.85
N ALA A 68 4.69 17.87 -4.85
CA ALA A 68 5.29 16.92 -5.79
C ALA A 68 4.68 15.52 -5.69
N ALA A 69 4.41 15.04 -4.47
CA ALA A 69 3.79 13.74 -4.24
C ALA A 69 2.39 13.65 -4.87
N VAL A 70 1.57 14.71 -4.71
CA VAL A 70 0.22 14.75 -5.30
C VAL A 70 0.29 14.68 -6.83
N ALA A 71 1.24 15.40 -7.46
CA ALA A 71 1.44 15.30 -8.90
C ALA A 71 1.83 13.87 -9.33
N MET A 72 2.68 13.19 -8.57
CA MET A 72 3.12 11.83 -8.88
C MET A 72 2.02 10.77 -8.68
N LEU A 73 1.06 11.01 -7.80
CA LEU A 73 -0.11 10.13 -7.63
C LEU A 73 -1.00 10.05 -8.86
N ALA A 74 -0.88 10.99 -9.81
CA ALA A 74 -1.56 10.91 -11.09
C ALA A 74 -1.10 9.69 -11.93
N TYR A 75 0.13 9.20 -11.71
CA TYR A 75 0.66 8.01 -12.40
C TYR A 75 0.27 6.68 -11.72
N VAL A 76 -0.37 6.73 -10.55
CA VAL A 76 -0.82 5.54 -9.83
C VAL A 76 -2.25 5.23 -10.28
N PRO A 77 -2.54 4.02 -10.80
CA PRO A 77 -3.88 3.65 -11.23
C PRO A 77 -4.81 3.40 -10.04
N GLY A 78 -6.11 3.48 -10.29
CA GLY A 78 -7.16 3.22 -9.29
C GLY A 78 -7.86 4.49 -8.81
N THR A 79 -8.83 4.27 -7.94
CA THR A 79 -9.57 5.32 -7.22
C THR A 79 -8.69 6.02 -6.18
N ASP A 80 -9.08 7.21 -5.74
CA ASP A 80 -8.31 7.94 -4.72
C ASP A 80 -8.18 7.15 -3.42
N ASP A 81 -9.22 6.44 -2.99
CA ASP A 81 -9.17 5.55 -1.82
C ASP A 81 -8.14 4.42 -1.98
N GLN A 82 -8.07 3.82 -3.17
CA GLN A 82 -7.07 2.79 -3.47
C GLN A 82 -5.65 3.38 -3.48
N LYS A 83 -5.46 4.60 -3.98
CA LYS A 83 -4.16 5.28 -3.95
C LYS A 83 -3.73 5.58 -2.52
N VAL A 84 -4.64 6.09 -1.69
CA VAL A 84 -4.38 6.35 -0.26
C VAL A 84 -4.02 5.05 0.46
N GLN A 85 -4.76 3.97 0.21
CA GLN A 85 -4.45 2.66 0.78
C GLN A 85 -3.06 2.16 0.36
N ALA A 86 -2.74 2.26 -0.93
CA ALA A 86 -1.45 1.83 -1.46
C ALA A 86 -0.28 2.66 -0.90
N MET A 87 -0.47 3.98 -0.74
CA MET A 87 0.51 4.84 -0.08
C MET A 87 0.73 4.41 1.37
N GLY A 88 -0.35 4.15 2.10
CA GLY A 88 -0.30 3.67 3.47
C GLY A 88 0.46 2.35 3.59
N GLN A 89 0.17 1.37 2.72
CA GLN A 89 0.89 0.09 2.66
C GLN A 89 2.38 0.30 2.38
N ARG A 90 2.72 1.16 1.41
CA ARG A 90 4.12 1.45 1.08
C ARG A 90 4.85 2.14 2.22
N PHE A 91 4.22 3.13 2.86
CA PHE A 91 4.80 3.85 3.99
C PHE A 91 5.01 2.93 5.20
N GLN A 92 4.02 2.10 5.57
CA GLN A 92 4.18 1.11 6.64
C GLN A 92 5.37 0.17 6.36
N LYS A 93 5.56 -0.26 5.11
CA LYS A 93 6.72 -1.07 4.73
C LYS A 93 8.04 -0.32 4.95
N LEU A 94 8.12 0.95 4.56
CA LEU A 94 9.30 1.79 4.77
C LEU A 94 9.62 1.93 6.27
N MET A 95 8.64 2.32 7.08
CA MET A 95 8.81 2.51 8.52
C MET A 95 9.20 1.22 9.25
N ARG A 96 8.72 0.05 8.79
CA ARG A 96 9.09 -1.25 9.38
C ARG A 96 10.50 -1.72 9.00
N THR A 97 11.08 -1.18 7.94
CA THR A 97 12.33 -1.71 7.33
C THR A 97 13.47 -0.71 7.31
N ARG A 98 13.26 0.50 7.83
CA ARG A 98 14.25 1.59 7.83
C ARG A 98 14.29 2.25 9.20
N THR A 99 15.49 2.63 9.61
CA THR A 99 15.69 3.59 10.71
C THR A 99 15.43 5.01 10.21
N LEU A 100 15.33 5.98 11.12
CA LEU A 100 15.16 7.40 10.75
C LEU A 100 16.31 7.91 9.87
N GLU A 101 17.56 7.56 10.20
CA GLU A 101 18.73 7.89 9.38
C GLU A 101 18.65 7.21 8.00
N GLY A 102 18.23 5.94 7.96
CA GLY A 102 18.01 5.22 6.71
C GLY A 102 16.93 5.87 5.84
N LEU A 103 15.84 6.36 6.45
CA LEU A 103 14.80 7.11 5.76
C LEU A 103 15.32 8.43 5.21
N MET A 104 16.14 9.16 5.97
CA MET A 104 16.76 10.41 5.51
C MET A 104 17.69 10.18 4.31
N SER A 105 18.52 9.13 4.36
CA SER A 105 19.42 8.76 3.27
C SER A 105 18.65 8.36 2.01
N GLU A 106 17.63 7.51 2.17
CA GLU A 106 16.75 7.09 1.06
C GLU A 106 15.97 8.29 0.51
N TYR A 107 15.48 9.19 1.36
CA TYR A 107 14.77 10.41 0.93
C TYR A 107 15.63 11.32 0.07
N ASN A 108 16.87 11.60 0.49
CA ASN A 108 17.76 12.52 -0.23
C ASN A 108 18.12 12.03 -1.65
N SER A 109 18.27 10.72 -1.84
CA SER A 109 18.53 10.13 -3.15
C SER A 109 17.25 9.98 -3.97
N THR A 110 16.17 9.52 -3.34
CA THR A 110 14.89 9.25 -4.00
C THR A 110 14.21 10.53 -4.45
N ALA A 111 14.17 11.59 -3.63
CA ALA A 111 13.52 12.86 -3.99
C ALA A 111 14.08 13.45 -5.30
N LYS A 112 15.41 13.44 -5.46
CA LYS A 112 16.09 13.89 -6.70
C LYS A 112 15.72 13.02 -7.89
N TRP A 113 15.69 11.70 -7.70
CA TRP A 113 15.31 10.78 -8.76
C TRP A 113 13.84 10.95 -9.16
N CYS A 114 12.95 11.09 -8.18
CA CYS A 114 11.52 11.30 -8.41
C CYS A 114 11.25 12.57 -9.19
N GLN A 115 11.89 13.67 -8.80
CA GLN A 115 11.83 14.93 -9.54
C GLN A 115 12.24 14.71 -11.00
N LYS A 116 13.40 14.13 -11.26
CA LYS A 116 13.91 13.92 -12.63
C LYS A 116 13.00 13.08 -13.54
N ASN A 117 12.23 12.15 -12.97
CA ASN A 117 11.53 11.11 -13.76
C ASN A 117 10.00 11.32 -13.84
N PHE A 118 9.44 12.20 -13.01
CA PHE A 118 8.00 12.41 -12.91
C PHE A 118 7.55 13.87 -12.83
N LEU A 119 8.48 14.83 -12.72
CA LEU A 119 8.21 16.27 -12.76
C LEU A 119 9.06 16.95 -13.84
#